data_AF-F0Y1F3-F1
#
_entry.id   AF-F0Y1F3-F1
#
_cell.length_a   1.000
_cell.length_b   1.000
_cell.length_c   1.000
_cell.angle_alpha   90.00
_cell.angle_beta   90.00
_cell.angle_gamma   90.00
#
_symmetry.space_group_name_H-M   'P 1'
#
loop_
_entity.id
_entity.type
_entity.pdbx_description
1 polymer ?
#
loop_
_entity_poly.entity_id
_entity_poly.type
_entity_poly.pdbx_seq_one_letter_code
_entity_poly.pdbx_strand_id
1 'polypeptide(L)'
;PFDATRVNMIAVGAGIAPMVQALDSILHTPGDTRRVVLLYGNRSCEDILLRETLDAWAVTHADRLKVVYAVGSRWANVGVLWPRRVGWVGRACIEKHAFAPSPDTLTFVCGLPSVYDSLCGPRGDPEVAGVLRDLGYAAADVVKF
;
A
#
# COMPACT_ATOMS: atom_id res chain seq x y z
N PRO A 1 5.68 15.53 -9.68
CA PRO A 1 6.01 16.43 -8.56
C PRO A 1 6.00 15.66 -7.24
N PHE A 2 7.02 14.83 -7.02
CA PHE A 2 7.48 14.31 -5.73
C PHE A 2 8.85 13.70 -6.01
N ASP A 3 9.91 14.20 -5.37
CA ASP A 3 11.29 13.78 -5.66
C ASP A 3 11.69 12.49 -4.93
N ALA A 4 10.77 11.91 -4.14
CA ALA A 4 10.96 10.66 -3.43
C ALA A 4 11.27 9.49 -4.39
N THR A 5 12.29 8.71 -4.04
CA THR A 5 12.69 7.49 -4.76
C THR A 5 11.98 6.25 -4.24
N ARG A 6 11.37 6.32 -3.05
CA ARG A 6 10.62 5.22 -2.42
C ARG A 6 9.17 5.61 -2.22
N VAL A 7 8.27 4.71 -2.59
CA VAL A 7 6.82 4.91 -2.46
C VAL A 7 6.20 3.74 -1.72
N ASN A 8 5.52 4.04 -0.61
CA ASN A 8 4.60 3.11 0.02
C ASN A 8 3.19 3.40 -0.49
N MET A 9 2.46 2.39 -0.93
CA MET A 9 1.06 2.49 -1.29
C MET A 9 0.25 1.59 -0.36
N ILE A 10 -0.65 2.16 0.42
CA ILE A 10 -1.56 1.45 1.30
C ILE A 10 -2.97 1.57 0.73
N ALA A 11 -3.48 0.46 0.21
CA ALA A 11 -4.83 0.38 -0.35
C ALA A 11 -5.67 -0.63 0.42
N VAL A 12 -6.95 -0.33 0.60
CA VAL A 12 -7.94 -1.30 1.12
C VAL A 12 -9.18 -1.32 0.23
N GLY A 13 -9.55 -2.51 -0.27
CA GLY A 13 -10.67 -2.68 -1.20
C GLY A 13 -10.55 -1.80 -2.45
N ALA A 14 -11.63 -1.07 -2.79
CA ALA A 14 -11.65 -0.19 -3.96
C ALA A 14 -10.63 0.97 -3.92
N GLY A 15 -9.98 1.22 -2.78
CA GLY A 15 -8.87 2.18 -2.67
C GLY A 15 -7.63 1.83 -3.52
N ILE A 16 -7.62 0.67 -4.17
CA ILE A 16 -6.61 0.28 -5.15
C ILE A 16 -6.63 1.16 -6.43
N ALA A 17 -7.77 1.75 -6.78
CA ALA A 17 -7.94 2.48 -8.03
C ALA A 17 -6.92 3.63 -8.25
N PRO A 18 -6.73 4.58 -7.32
CA PRO A 18 -5.68 5.60 -7.49
C PRO A 18 -4.27 5.01 -7.48
N MET A 19 -4.05 3.91 -6.75
CA MET A 19 -2.73 3.28 -6.65
C MET A 19 -2.31 2.63 -7.97
N VAL A 20 -3.23 1.95 -8.65
CA VAL A 20 -2.92 1.29 -9.93
C VAL A 20 -2.58 2.32 -11.02
N GLN A 21 -3.27 3.46 -11.04
CA GLN A 21 -2.93 4.54 -11.97
C GLN A 21 -1.53 5.10 -11.72
N ALA A 22 -1.21 5.39 -10.45
CA ALA A 22 0.11 5.87 -10.07
C ALA A 22 1.20 4.82 -10.35
N LEU A 23 0.93 3.56 -10.04
CA LEU A 23 1.84 2.45 -10.22
C LEU A 23 2.13 2.20 -11.70
N ASP A 24 1.11 2.18 -12.55
CA ASP A 24 1.25 2.05 -14.00
C ASP A 24 2.19 3.13 -14.57
N SER A 25 1.95 4.39 -14.16
CA SER A 25 2.80 5.51 -14.56
C SER A 25 4.25 5.34 -14.09
N ILE A 26 4.48 4.94 -12.83
CA ILE A 26 5.83 4.75 -12.28
C ILE A 26 6.57 3.62 -13.03
N LEU A 27 5.92 2.47 -13.24
CA LEU A 27 6.57 1.29 -13.79
C LEU A 27 6.89 1.43 -15.29
N HIS A 28 6.02 2.09 -16.03
CA HIS A 28 6.12 2.19 -17.49
C HIS A 28 6.74 3.50 -18.00
N THR A 29 7.11 4.44 -17.13
CA THR A 29 7.86 5.64 -17.52
C THR A 29 9.35 5.31 -17.68
N PRO A 30 9.94 5.49 -18.88
CA PRO A 30 11.37 5.27 -19.09
C PRO A 30 12.23 6.20 -18.21
N GLY A 31 13.24 5.63 -17.57
CA GLY A 31 14.15 6.38 -16.69
C GLY A 31 13.63 6.62 -15.27
N ASP A 32 12.37 6.27 -14.97
CA ASP A 32 11.90 6.23 -13.59
C ASP A 32 12.55 5.04 -12.87
N THR A 33 13.18 5.30 -11.73
CA THR A 33 13.88 4.30 -10.90
C THR A 33 13.24 4.11 -9.54
N ARG A 34 12.06 4.71 -9.31
CA ARG A 34 11.36 4.64 -8.04
C ARG A 34 11.01 3.20 -7.71
N ARG A 35 11.08 2.90 -6.42
CA ARG A 35 10.72 1.60 -5.84
C ARG A 35 9.43 1.73 -5.06
N VAL A 36 8.52 0.79 -5.25
CA VAL A 36 7.17 0.81 -4.72
C VAL A 36 6.90 -0.44 -3.87
N VAL A 37 6.35 -0.24 -2.68
CA VAL A 37 5.70 -1.29 -1.89
C VAL A 37 4.20 -1.03 -1.89
N LEU A 38 3.43 -1.96 -2.43
CA LEU A 38 1.96 -1.95 -2.33
C LEU A 38 1.52 -2.91 -1.22
N LEU A 39 0.93 -2.37 -0.17
CA LEU A 39 0.21 -3.10 0.87
C LEU A 39 -1.29 -3.06 0.54
N TYR A 40 -1.86 -4.18 0.14
CA TYR A 40 -3.23 -4.26 -0.35
C TYR A 40 -4.12 -5.13 0.54
N GLY A 41 -5.00 -4.47 1.30
CA GLY A 41 -5.93 -5.08 2.23
C GLY A 41 -7.27 -5.46 1.59
N ASN A 42 -7.71 -6.70 1.77
CA ASN A 42 -9.02 -7.20 1.30
C ASN A 42 -9.68 -8.11 2.34
N ARG A 43 -10.99 -8.32 2.24
CA ARG A 43 -11.69 -9.21 3.18
C ARG A 43 -11.39 -10.67 2.88
N SER A 44 -11.46 -11.07 1.62
CA SER A 44 -11.13 -12.41 1.13
C SER A 44 -10.17 -12.33 -0.08
N CYS A 45 -9.68 -13.49 -0.55
CA CYS A 45 -8.81 -13.54 -1.72
C CYS A 45 -9.55 -13.23 -3.03
N GLU A 46 -10.84 -13.57 -3.08
CA GLU A 46 -11.73 -13.32 -4.23
C GLU A 46 -12.03 -11.83 -4.39
N ASP A 47 -11.98 -11.06 -3.31
CA ASP A 47 -12.17 -9.60 -3.31
C ASP A 47 -10.94 -8.83 -3.87
N ILE A 48 -9.82 -9.51 -4.15
CA ILE A 48 -8.59 -8.85 -4.63
C ILE A 48 -8.76 -8.44 -6.09
N LEU A 49 -9.16 -7.18 -6.30
CA LEU A 49 -9.25 -6.58 -7.63
C LEU A 49 -7.87 -6.52 -8.31
N LEU A 50 -7.85 -6.78 -9.62
CA LEU A 50 -6.66 -6.67 -10.49
C LEU A 50 -5.48 -7.55 -10.07
N ARG A 51 -5.73 -8.63 -9.32
CA ARG A 51 -4.68 -9.50 -8.81
C ARG A 51 -3.73 -10.00 -9.90
N GLU A 52 -4.25 -10.52 -11.01
CA GLU A 52 -3.42 -11.08 -12.08
C GLU A 52 -2.48 -10.02 -12.68
N THR A 53 -2.98 -8.80 -12.88
CA THR A 53 -2.19 -7.65 -13.34
C THR A 53 -1.10 -7.28 -12.32
N LEU A 54 -1.45 -7.20 -11.04
CA LEU A 54 -0.51 -6.86 -9.97
C LEU A 54 0.58 -7.94 -9.81
N ASP A 55 0.21 -9.21 -9.88
CA ASP A 55 1.14 -10.34 -9.82
C ASP A 55 2.08 -10.32 -11.04
N ALA A 56 1.56 -10.05 -12.25
CA ALA A 56 2.38 -9.90 -13.45
C ALA A 56 3.38 -8.74 -13.33
N TRP A 57 2.94 -7.57 -12.87
CA TRP A 57 3.85 -6.43 -12.64
C TRP A 57 4.88 -6.71 -11.56
N ALA A 58 4.51 -7.40 -10.48
CA ALA A 58 5.46 -7.77 -9.44
C ALA A 58 6.54 -8.74 -9.92
N VAL A 59 6.24 -9.57 -10.93
CA VAL A 59 7.23 -10.43 -11.60
C VAL A 59 8.08 -9.63 -12.57
N THR A 60 7.46 -8.86 -13.48
CA THR A 60 8.18 -8.10 -14.52
C THR A 60 9.07 -7.00 -13.95
N HIS A 61 8.68 -6.40 -12.82
CA HIS A 61 9.39 -5.30 -12.17
C HIS A 61 9.86 -5.67 -10.76
N ALA A 62 10.34 -6.92 -10.55
CA ALA A 62 10.65 -7.45 -9.22
C ALA A 62 11.71 -6.66 -8.42
N ASP A 63 12.55 -5.87 -9.09
CA ASP A 63 13.53 -4.97 -8.48
C ASP A 63 12.89 -3.66 -7.92
N ARG A 64 11.79 -3.25 -8.54
CA ARG A 64 11.10 -1.98 -8.27
C ARG A 64 9.73 -2.13 -7.60
N LEU A 65 9.02 -3.24 -7.75
CA LEU A 65 7.70 -3.44 -7.19
C LEU A 65 7.67 -4.65 -6.25
N LYS A 66 7.16 -4.41 -5.04
CA LYS A 66 6.78 -5.45 -4.09
C LYS A 66 5.30 -5.31 -3.74
N VAL A 67 4.51 -6.33 -4.07
CA VAL A 67 3.10 -6.42 -3.66
C VAL A 67 2.96 -7.32 -2.43
N VAL A 68 2.15 -6.87 -1.47
CA VAL A 68 1.83 -7.59 -0.24
C VAL A 68 0.33 -7.57 -0.05
N TYR A 69 -0.30 -8.73 -0.25
CA TYR A 69 -1.71 -8.91 0.05
C TYR A 69 -1.90 -9.18 1.54
N ALA A 70 -2.85 -8.47 2.15
CA ALA A 70 -3.30 -8.66 3.52
C ALA A 70 -4.78 -9.02 3.50
N VAL A 71 -5.09 -10.27 3.83
CA VAL A 71 -6.46 -10.81 3.76
C VAL A 71 -6.99 -11.08 5.16
N GLY A 72 -8.21 -10.58 5.44
CA GLY A 72 -8.88 -10.72 6.73
C GLY A 72 -9.05 -12.19 7.15
N SER A 73 -8.68 -12.50 8.40
CA SER A 73 -8.68 -13.87 8.93
C SER A 73 -10.04 -14.56 9.01
N ARG A 74 -11.15 -13.80 9.03
CA ARG A 74 -12.51 -14.33 9.17
C ARG A 74 -13.08 -14.95 7.89
N TRP A 75 -12.55 -14.59 6.73
CA TRP A 75 -13.05 -15.02 5.42
C TRP A 75 -11.98 -15.78 4.62
N ALA A 76 -10.94 -16.22 5.32
CA ALA A 76 -9.91 -17.07 4.81
C ALA A 76 -10.48 -18.49 4.57
N ASN A 77 -11.38 -18.66 3.60
CA ASN A 77 -11.57 -19.95 2.91
C ASN A 77 -10.34 -20.19 2.03
N VAL A 78 -9.17 -20.17 2.66
CA VAL A 78 -7.88 -20.30 1.99
C VAL A 78 -7.73 -21.79 1.71
N GLY A 79 -8.15 -22.18 0.49
CA GLY A 79 -7.62 -23.37 -0.13
C GLY A 79 -6.09 -23.38 0.02
N VAL A 80 -5.56 -24.57 0.30
CA VAL A 80 -4.27 -24.94 0.92
C VAL A 80 -2.99 -24.35 0.26
N LEU A 81 -3.10 -23.44 -0.70
CA LEU A 81 -2.01 -22.98 -1.56
C LEU A 81 -1.74 -21.47 -1.55
N TRP A 82 -2.31 -20.65 -0.65
CA TRP A 82 -1.97 -19.23 -0.61
C TRP A 82 -0.71 -18.93 0.22
N PRO A 83 0.42 -18.57 -0.41
CA PRO A 83 1.66 -18.37 0.32
C PRO A 83 1.80 -16.89 0.70
N ARG A 84 0.89 -16.30 1.49
CA ARG A 84 1.17 -15.05 2.23
C ARG A 84 0.09 -14.56 3.21
N ARG A 85 0.64 -13.98 4.28
CA ARG A 85 0.09 -13.51 5.57
C ARG A 85 -1.40 -13.14 5.62
N VAL A 86 -2.07 -13.89 6.48
CA VAL A 86 -3.39 -13.61 7.05
C VAL A 86 -3.27 -12.43 8.02
N GLY A 87 -4.14 -11.41 7.87
CA GLY A 87 -4.18 -10.25 8.75
C GLY A 87 -4.61 -8.96 8.03
N TRP A 88 -4.80 -7.89 8.82
CA TRP A 88 -5.17 -6.56 8.31
C TRP A 88 -3.92 -5.72 8.02
N VAL A 89 -4.05 -4.72 7.14
CA VAL A 89 -3.01 -3.68 7.00
C VAL A 89 -3.05 -2.81 8.26
N GLY A 90 -2.07 -3.02 9.15
CA GLY A 90 -1.87 -2.26 10.38
C GLY A 90 -0.40 -2.19 10.74
N ARG A 91 -0.08 -1.76 11.97
CA ARG A 91 1.30 -1.51 12.45
C ARG A 91 2.30 -2.58 12.04
N ALA A 92 2.07 -3.84 12.43
CA ALA A 92 2.99 -4.93 12.16
C ALA A 92 3.17 -5.22 10.65
N CYS A 93 2.15 -4.97 9.83
CA CYS A 93 2.26 -5.11 8.38
C CYS A 93 3.15 -4.00 7.81
N ILE A 94 2.90 -2.76 8.22
CA ILE A 94 3.63 -1.58 7.77
C ILE A 94 5.10 -1.66 8.19
N GLU A 95 5.40 -1.86 9.47
CA GLU A 95 6.77 -1.99 9.99
C GLU A 95 7.58 -3.08 9.26
N LYS A 96 6.94 -4.20 8.95
CA LYS A 96 7.61 -5.34 8.32
C LYS A 96 7.84 -5.16 6.82
N HIS A 97 6.97 -4.43 6.14
CA HIS A 97 6.91 -4.49 4.68
C HIS A 97 7.18 -3.17 3.97
N ALA A 98 6.74 -2.06 4.54
CA ALA A 98 6.89 -0.72 3.98
C ALA A 98 8.33 -0.22 4.11
N PHE A 99 8.69 0.77 3.29
CA PHE A 99 9.88 1.57 3.53
C PHE A 99 9.72 2.39 4.80
N ALA A 100 10.75 2.45 5.62
CA ALA A 100 10.78 3.28 6.82
C ALA A 100 10.54 4.78 6.49
N PRO A 101 10.00 5.55 7.45
CA PRO A 101 9.83 6.99 7.27
C PRO A 101 11.18 7.66 6.99
N SER A 102 11.17 8.55 6.01
CA SER A 102 12.34 9.28 5.52
C SER A 102 11.85 10.39 4.60
N PRO A 103 12.56 11.52 4.48
CA PRO A 103 12.22 12.57 3.50
C PRO A 103 12.20 12.11 2.03
N ASP A 104 12.74 10.92 1.76
CA ASP A 104 12.78 10.28 0.45
C ASP A 104 11.78 9.11 0.32
N THR A 105 10.89 8.93 1.31
CA THR A 105 9.81 7.94 1.30
C THR A 105 8.47 8.65 1.27
N LEU A 106 7.73 8.51 0.18
CA LEU A 106 6.36 9.01 0.07
C LEU A 106 5.35 7.90 0.38
N THR A 107 4.30 8.18 1.15
CA THR A 107 3.29 7.19 1.54
C THR A 107 1.89 7.61 1.11
N PHE A 108 1.27 6.79 0.28
CA PHE A 108 -0.09 6.95 -0.22
C PHE A 108 -1.06 6.09 0.58
N VAL A 109 -2.21 6.64 0.96
CA VAL A 109 -3.26 5.91 1.66
C VAL A 109 -4.59 6.12 0.96
N CYS A 110 -5.28 5.02 0.65
CA CYS A 110 -6.65 5.06 0.15
C CYS A 110 -7.50 3.89 0.65
N GLY A 111 -8.73 4.17 1.09
CA GLY A 111 -9.65 3.16 1.59
C GLY A 111 -10.97 3.76 2.07
N LEU A 112 -11.65 3.07 2.99
CA LEU A 112 -12.82 3.60 3.69
C LEU A 112 -12.38 4.56 4.81
N PRO A 113 -13.26 5.46 5.30
CA PRO A 113 -12.96 6.37 6.42
C PRO A 113 -12.25 5.71 7.61
N SER A 114 -12.70 4.51 8.02
CA SER A 114 -12.09 3.74 9.11
C SER A 114 -10.62 3.35 8.88
N VAL A 115 -10.19 3.23 7.63
CA VAL A 115 -8.79 2.98 7.28
C VAL A 115 -7.95 4.23 7.55
N TYR A 116 -8.46 5.40 7.17
CA TYR A 116 -7.79 6.67 7.45
C TYR A 116 -7.69 6.91 8.94
N ASP A 117 -8.80 6.78 9.68
CA ASP A 117 -8.83 7.00 11.14
C ASP A 117 -7.81 6.13 11.87
N SER A 118 -7.67 4.88 11.44
CA SER A 118 -6.70 3.93 12.00
C SER A 118 -5.25 4.26 11.64
N LEU A 119 -5.00 4.61 10.37
CA LEU A 119 -3.63 4.65 9.84
C LEU A 119 -3.01 6.03 9.80
N CYS A 120 -3.77 7.08 9.49
CA CYS A 120 -3.20 8.37 9.09
C CYS A 120 -4.03 9.61 9.48
N GLY A 121 -5.21 9.45 10.07
CA GLY A 121 -6.18 10.52 10.28
C GLY A 121 -7.02 10.85 9.04
N PRO A 122 -8.13 11.59 9.17
CA PRO A 122 -9.12 11.78 8.12
C PRO A 122 -8.56 12.34 6.81
N ARG A 123 -9.23 12.02 5.70
CA ARG A 123 -8.97 12.61 4.39
C ARG A 123 -9.26 14.13 4.43
N GLY A 124 -8.37 14.93 3.84
CA GLY A 124 -8.49 16.39 3.80
C GLY A 124 -7.85 17.10 4.99
N ASP A 125 -7.53 16.37 6.06
CA ASP A 125 -6.70 16.88 7.15
C ASP A 125 -5.21 16.76 6.75
N PRO A 126 -4.45 17.87 6.73
CA PRO A 126 -3.01 17.83 6.42
C PRO A 126 -2.20 17.09 7.49
N GLU A 127 -2.69 16.99 8.72
CA GLU A 127 -1.96 16.32 9.80
C GLU A 127 -1.99 14.79 9.65
N VAL A 128 -0.92 14.14 10.08
CA VAL A 128 -0.87 12.67 10.16
C VAL A 128 -1.14 12.20 11.59
N ALA A 129 -2.04 11.22 11.72
CA ALA A 129 -2.39 10.58 12.98
C ALA A 129 -2.27 9.05 12.89
N GLY A 130 -2.70 8.34 13.93
CA GLY A 130 -2.77 6.88 13.93
C GLY A 130 -1.41 6.21 13.76
N VAL A 131 -1.44 5.03 13.14
CA VAL A 131 -0.25 4.16 13.02
C VAL A 131 0.92 4.84 12.31
N LEU A 132 0.69 5.58 11.23
CA LEU A 132 1.77 6.23 10.48
C LEU A 132 2.47 7.31 11.31
N ARG A 133 1.72 8.13 12.06
CA ARG A 133 2.32 9.09 12.99
C ARG A 133 3.15 8.39 14.06
N ASP A 134 2.59 7.35 14.68
CA ASP A 134 3.28 6.62 15.74
C ASP A 134 4.53 5.87 15.24
N LEU A 135 4.62 5.61 13.94
CA LEU A 135 5.80 5.04 13.27
C LEU A 135 6.81 6.11 12.83
N GLY A 136 6.48 7.40 12.96
CA GLY A 136 7.37 8.51 12.63
C GLY A 136 7.27 9.02 11.19
N TYR A 137 6.24 8.67 10.43
CA TYR A 137 6.00 9.29 9.12
C TYR A 137 5.59 10.75 9.31
N ALA A 138 6.21 11.66 8.56
CA ALA A 138 5.88 13.08 8.61
C ALA A 138 4.63 13.37 7.77
N ALA A 139 3.85 14.39 8.18
CA ALA A 139 2.66 14.83 7.46
C ALA A 139 2.95 15.17 5.99
N ALA A 140 4.08 15.83 5.72
CA ALA A 140 4.51 16.20 4.36
C ALA A 140 4.76 14.99 3.42
N ASP A 141 5.02 13.82 4.00
CA ASP A 141 5.36 12.59 3.28
C ASP A 141 4.16 11.63 3.16
N VAL A 142 2.98 12.02 3.65
CA VAL A 142 1.76 11.20 3.63
C VAL A 142 0.67 11.87 2.80
N VAL A 143 0.22 11.19 1.75
CA VAL A 143 -0.86 11.65 0.86
C VAL A 143 -2.07 10.75 1.04
N LYS A 144 -3.21 11.37 1.35
CA LYS A 144 -4.51 10.72 1.57
C LYS A 144 -5.42 10.98 0.37
N PHE A 145 -5.80 9.93 -0.35
CA PHE A 145 -6.64 10.02 -1.55
C PHE A 145 -8.13 10.03 -1.26
#